data_AF-A0A261UUQ2-F1
#
_entry.id   AF-A0A261UUQ2-F1
#
_cell.length_a   1.000
_cell.length_b   1.000
_cell.length_c   1.000
_cell.angle_alpha   90.00
_cell.angle_beta   90.00
_cell.angle_gamma   90.00
#
_symmetry.space_group_name_H-M   'P 1'
#
loop_
_entity.id
_entity.type
_entity.pdbx_description
1 polymer ?
#
loop_
_entity_poly.entity_id
_entity_poly.type
_entity_poly.pdbx_seq_one_letter_code
_entity_poly.pdbx_strand_id
1 'polypeptide(L)'
;MVDFVNLVSALSACVAAGAALRGLRLSQELQTRADAEKRGDALLAQASTALEVAYESLTKDLENGAPAQSRLNWLTSARHLLRYRKLKSHLQGTQQLICNEREEAWRLRFYLILEPLEKRYGYFDPPEGDSDLQRTIVPKSAAVVIAFSQWPDSVKDPLNEFPIEQIVAERESFVFRFPAFERQYLAAKNAENERQA
;
A
#
# COMPACT_ATOMS: atom_id res chain seq x y z
N MET A 1 -4.39 -62.64 -35.11
CA MET A 1 -5.52 -61.79 -34.64
C MET A 1 -5.32 -61.36 -33.19
N VAL A 2 -4.90 -62.28 -32.30
CA VAL A 2 -4.60 -62.00 -30.88
C VAL A 2 -3.48 -60.94 -30.68
N ASP A 3 -2.41 -60.97 -31.48
CA ASP A 3 -1.29 -60.03 -31.32
C ASP A 3 -1.64 -58.56 -31.63
N PHE A 4 -2.54 -58.33 -32.58
CA PHE A 4 -2.99 -56.99 -32.95
C PHE A 4 -3.84 -56.35 -31.85
N VAL A 5 -4.71 -57.13 -31.21
CA VAL A 5 -5.54 -56.68 -30.07
C VAL A 5 -4.67 -56.31 -28.87
N ASN A 6 -3.63 -57.11 -28.58
CA ASN A 6 -2.68 -56.85 -27.51
C ASN A 6 -1.81 -55.59 -27.77
N LEU A 7 -1.45 -55.33 -29.03
CA LEU A 7 -0.72 -54.12 -29.40
C LEU A 7 -1.58 -52.85 -29.23
N VAL A 8 -2.83 -52.90 -29.67
CA VAL A 8 -3.77 -51.76 -29.55
C VAL A 8 -4.11 -51.47 -28.09
N SER A 9 -4.30 -52.50 -27.26
CA SER A 9 -4.56 -52.32 -25.83
C SER A 9 -3.35 -51.75 -25.08
N ALA A 10 -2.13 -52.19 -25.41
CA ALA A 10 -0.89 -51.64 -24.85
C ALA A 10 -0.71 -50.16 -25.21
N LEU A 11 -0.95 -49.79 -26.48
CA LEU A 11 -0.87 -48.38 -26.92
C LEU A 11 -1.91 -47.51 -26.23
N SER A 12 -3.15 -47.99 -26.09
CA SER A 12 -4.21 -47.30 -25.35
C SER A 12 -3.83 -47.08 -23.88
N ALA A 13 -3.26 -48.10 -23.23
CA ALA A 13 -2.78 -48.00 -21.86
C ALA A 13 -1.66 -46.96 -21.70
N CYS A 14 -0.72 -46.87 -22.66
CA CYS A 14 0.34 -45.84 -22.64
C CYS A 14 -0.22 -44.42 -22.78
N VAL A 15 -1.21 -44.21 -23.66
CA VAL A 15 -1.88 -42.92 -23.82
C VAL A 15 -2.64 -42.53 -22.55
N ALA A 16 -3.37 -43.47 -21.95
CA ALA A 16 -4.09 -43.26 -20.69
C ALA A 16 -3.14 -42.93 -19.54
N ALA A 17 -2.01 -43.65 -19.43
CA ALA A 17 -0.98 -43.37 -18.44
C ALA A 17 -0.33 -41.98 -18.63
N GLY A 18 -0.06 -41.59 -19.88
CA GLY A 18 0.46 -40.26 -20.21
C GLY A 18 -0.52 -39.13 -19.86
N ALA A 19 -1.80 -39.32 -20.15
CA ALA A 19 -2.86 -38.38 -19.77
C ALA A 19 -3.01 -38.26 -18.25
N ALA A 20 -2.96 -39.39 -17.52
CA ALA A 20 -3.01 -39.41 -16.06
C ALA A 20 -1.82 -38.69 -15.42
N LEU A 21 -0.58 -38.91 -15.91
CA LEU A 21 0.61 -38.21 -15.41
C LEU A 21 0.55 -36.70 -15.67
N ARG A 22 0.07 -36.28 -16.85
CA ARG A 22 -0.18 -34.85 -17.12
C ARG A 22 -1.26 -34.28 -16.21
N GLY A 23 -2.35 -35.02 -15.99
CA GLY A 23 -3.42 -34.62 -15.07
C GLY A 23 -2.93 -34.41 -13.64
N LEU A 24 -2.08 -35.31 -13.13
CA LEU A 24 -1.48 -35.18 -11.80
C LEU A 24 -0.54 -33.97 -11.70
N ARG A 25 0.32 -33.74 -12.70
CA ARG A 25 1.21 -32.57 -12.73
C ARG A 25 0.43 -31.27 -12.78
N LEU A 26 -0.58 -31.18 -13.65
CA LEU A 26 -1.45 -30.01 -13.74
C LEU A 26 -2.21 -29.77 -12.42
N SER A 27 -2.71 -30.83 -11.79
CA SER A 27 -3.38 -30.73 -10.49
C SER A 27 -2.43 -30.21 -9.40
N GLN A 28 -1.18 -30.67 -9.37
CA GLN A 28 -0.16 -30.16 -8.45
C GLN A 28 0.19 -28.68 -8.72
N GLU A 29 0.33 -28.29 -9.99
CA GLU A 29 0.58 -26.90 -10.37
C GLU A 29 -0.58 -25.98 -9.99
N LEU A 30 -1.83 -26.41 -10.20
CA LEU A 30 -3.01 -25.65 -9.79
C LEU A 30 -3.09 -25.52 -8.27
N GLN A 31 -2.81 -26.60 -7.54
CA GLN A 31 -2.81 -26.57 -6.08
C GLN A 31 -1.75 -25.62 -5.53
N THR A 32 -0.51 -25.68 -6.05
CA THR A 32 0.57 -24.78 -5.63
C THR A 32 0.28 -23.31 -5.94
N ARG A 33 -0.35 -23.01 -7.09
CA ARG A 33 -0.81 -21.66 -7.42
C ARG A 33 -1.91 -21.18 -6.47
N ALA A 34 -2.92 -22.01 -6.22
CA ALA A 34 -3.99 -21.69 -5.29
C ALA A 34 -3.48 -21.47 -3.86
N ASP A 35 -2.49 -22.26 -3.42
CA ASP A 35 -1.86 -22.11 -2.11
C ASP A 35 -1.01 -20.83 -2.03
N ALA A 36 -0.31 -20.47 -3.11
CA ALA A 36 0.44 -19.21 -3.20
C ALA A 36 -0.50 -17.99 -3.17
N GLU A 37 -1.62 -18.04 -3.89
CA GLU A 37 -2.65 -17.00 -3.90
C GLU A 37 -3.26 -16.80 -2.50
N LYS A 38 -3.71 -17.89 -1.85
CA LYS A 38 -4.22 -17.85 -0.47
C LYS A 38 -3.21 -17.26 0.50
N ARG A 39 -1.92 -17.60 0.34
CA ARG A 39 -0.85 -17.03 1.17
C ARG A 39 -0.69 -15.53 0.91
N GLY A 40 -0.73 -15.10 -0.34
CA GLY A 40 -0.71 -13.69 -0.72
C GLY A 40 -1.86 -12.91 -0.09
N ASP A 41 -3.07 -13.45 -0.13
CA ASP A 41 -4.26 -12.82 0.44
C ASP A 41 -4.17 -12.72 1.96
N ALA A 42 -3.68 -13.77 2.63
CA ALA A 42 -3.46 -13.75 4.08
C ALA A 42 -2.41 -12.70 4.47
N LEU A 43 -1.33 -12.56 3.70
CA LEU A 43 -0.32 -11.52 3.92
C LEU A 43 -0.89 -10.12 3.70
N LEU A 44 -1.69 -9.91 2.66
CA LEU A 44 -2.33 -8.63 2.36
C LEU A 44 -3.30 -8.22 3.47
N ALA A 45 -4.10 -9.17 3.96
CA ALA A 45 -5.01 -8.95 5.08
C ALA A 45 -4.23 -8.53 6.34
N GLN A 46 -3.18 -9.28 6.70
CA GLN A 46 -2.34 -8.94 7.85
C GLN A 46 -1.62 -7.59 7.70
N ALA A 47 -1.14 -7.26 6.50
CA ALA A 47 -0.52 -5.96 6.23
C ALA A 47 -1.53 -4.82 6.44
N SER A 48 -2.77 -5.00 5.96
CA SER A 48 -3.83 -4.00 6.11
C SER A 48 -4.20 -3.80 7.59
N THR A 49 -4.40 -4.89 8.33
CA THR A 49 -4.64 -4.83 9.78
C THR A 49 -3.47 -4.18 10.52
N ALA A 50 -2.23 -4.40 10.09
CA ALA A 50 -1.09 -3.74 10.71
C ALA A 50 -1.13 -2.21 10.54
N LEU A 51 -1.59 -1.70 9.39
CA LEU A 51 -1.79 -0.25 9.19
C LEU A 51 -2.92 0.29 10.06
N GLU A 52 -4.05 -0.42 10.11
CA GLU A 52 -5.20 -0.06 10.96
C GLU A 52 -4.81 0.05 12.42
N VAL A 53 -4.22 -1.02 12.98
CA VAL A 53 -3.78 -1.03 14.38
C VAL A 53 -2.71 0.01 14.64
N ALA A 54 -1.82 0.29 13.67
CA ALA A 54 -0.83 1.34 13.83
C ALA A 54 -1.48 2.72 14.00
N TYR A 55 -2.48 3.02 13.17
CA TYR A 55 -3.20 4.29 13.21
C TYR A 55 -4.03 4.38 14.48
N GLU A 56 -4.86 3.37 14.77
CA GLU A 56 -5.69 3.33 15.97
C GLU A 56 -4.88 3.45 17.26
N SER A 57 -3.71 2.80 17.32
CA SER A 57 -2.82 2.93 18.47
C SER A 57 -2.29 4.35 18.66
N LEU A 58 -1.97 5.05 17.56
CA LEU A 58 -1.49 6.43 17.61
C LEU A 58 -2.61 7.39 18.00
N THR A 59 -3.82 7.16 17.47
CA THR A 59 -4.98 8.05 17.62
C THR A 59 -5.90 7.65 18.77
N LYS A 60 -5.53 6.65 19.57
CA LYS A 60 -6.33 6.17 20.70
C LYS A 60 -6.73 7.29 21.65
N ASP A 61 -5.77 8.16 21.94
CA ASP A 61 -5.93 9.32 22.79
C ASP A 61 -5.52 10.55 21.97
N LEU A 62 -6.45 11.50 21.82
CA LEU A 62 -6.21 12.74 21.10
C LEU A 62 -6.24 13.94 22.05
N GLU A 63 -5.29 14.85 21.89
CA GLU A 63 -5.23 16.14 22.56
C GLU A 63 -5.27 17.23 21.51
N ASN A 64 -6.30 18.10 21.55
CA ASN A 64 -6.46 19.22 20.61
C ASN A 64 -6.41 18.79 19.13
N GLY A 65 -6.97 17.63 18.80
CA GLY A 65 -7.00 17.10 17.43
C GLY A 65 -5.70 16.45 16.96
N ALA A 66 -4.70 16.26 17.84
CA ALA A 66 -3.46 15.56 17.53
C ALA A 66 -3.22 14.39 18.50
N PRO A 67 -2.34 13.43 18.18
CA PRO A 67 -2.01 12.32 19.08
C PRO A 67 -1.55 12.83 20.44
N ALA A 68 -2.02 12.21 21.52
CA ALA A 68 -1.49 12.50 22.86
C ALA A 68 0.00 12.16 22.94
N GLN A 69 0.72 12.86 23.83
CA GLN A 69 2.14 12.61 24.09
C GLN A 69 2.31 11.30 24.90
N SER A 70 2.01 10.15 24.29
CA SER A 70 1.99 8.82 24.92
C SER A 70 3.05 7.91 24.31
N ARG A 71 4.09 7.59 25.08
CA ARG A 71 5.17 6.70 24.67
C ARG A 71 4.65 5.36 24.15
N LEU A 72 3.66 4.79 24.83
CA LEU A 72 3.11 3.48 24.47
C LEU A 72 2.39 3.54 23.12
N ASN A 73 1.60 4.59 22.86
CA ASN A 73 0.87 4.78 21.62
C ASN A 73 1.84 4.91 20.43
N TRP A 74 2.85 5.78 20.57
CA TRP A 74 3.89 5.98 19.55
C TRP A 74 4.72 4.73 19.28
N LEU A 75 5.15 4.01 20.33
CA LEU A 75 5.90 2.75 20.17
C LEU A 75 5.07 1.65 19.50
N THR A 76 3.80 1.52 19.89
CA THR A 76 2.90 0.50 19.34
C THR A 76 2.64 0.80 17.87
N SER A 77 2.31 2.04 17.54
CA SER A 77 2.14 2.49 16.16
C SER A 77 3.38 2.18 15.30
N ALA A 78 4.57 2.62 15.75
CA ALA A 78 5.81 2.39 15.03
C ALA A 78 6.12 0.90 14.82
N ARG A 79 5.88 0.04 15.82
CA ARG A 79 6.09 -1.41 15.70
C ARG A 79 5.17 -2.02 14.66
N HIS A 80 3.91 -1.60 14.61
CA HIS A 80 2.96 -2.08 13.63
C HIS A 80 3.29 -1.58 12.21
N LEU A 81 3.77 -0.35 12.04
CA LEU A 81 4.29 0.14 10.75
C LEU A 81 5.53 -0.65 10.28
N LEU A 82 6.44 -1.01 11.19
CA LEU A 82 7.59 -1.86 10.84
C LEU A 82 7.18 -3.28 10.48
N ARG A 83 6.18 -3.86 11.17
CA ARG A 83 5.59 -5.16 10.79
C ARG A 83 4.93 -5.09 9.42
N TYR A 84 4.17 -4.04 9.16
CA TYR A 84 3.57 -3.76 7.85
C TYR A 84 4.64 -3.76 6.75
N ARG A 85 5.74 -2.99 6.91
CA ARG A 85 6.83 -2.96 5.93
C ARG A 85 7.41 -4.34 5.65
N LYS A 86 7.57 -5.17 6.70
CA LYS A 86 8.03 -6.56 6.55
C LYS A 86 7.00 -7.43 5.83
N LEU A 87 5.70 -7.29 6.10
CA LEU A 87 4.66 -8.06 5.41
C LEU A 87 4.58 -7.67 3.93
N LYS A 88 4.58 -6.36 3.64
CA LYS A 88 4.58 -5.80 2.29
C LYS A 88 5.72 -6.35 1.43
N SER A 89 6.93 -6.53 1.99
CA SER A 89 8.08 -7.05 1.23
C SER A 89 7.92 -8.49 0.74
N HIS A 90 6.89 -9.22 1.18
CA HIS A 90 6.59 -10.58 0.73
C HIS A 90 5.41 -10.64 -0.24
N LEU A 91 4.74 -9.50 -0.50
CA LEU A 91 3.66 -9.42 -1.48
C LEU A 91 4.22 -9.31 -2.90
N GLN A 92 3.48 -9.85 -3.85
CA GLN A 92 3.81 -9.81 -5.27
C GLN A 92 2.54 -9.60 -6.10
N GLY A 93 2.68 -9.18 -7.35
CA GLY A 93 1.57 -9.06 -8.30
C GLY A 93 0.44 -8.16 -7.80
N THR A 94 -0.80 -8.60 -8.02
CA THR A 94 -2.02 -7.84 -7.69
C THR A 94 -2.12 -7.51 -6.20
N GLN A 95 -1.72 -8.42 -5.30
CA GLN A 95 -1.77 -8.15 -3.86
C GLN A 95 -0.81 -7.02 -3.47
N GLN A 96 0.34 -6.90 -4.13
CA GLN A 96 1.27 -5.79 -3.89
C GLN A 96 0.69 -4.46 -4.37
N LEU A 97 0.03 -4.45 -5.53
CA LEU A 97 -0.66 -3.27 -6.05
C LEU A 97 -1.73 -2.77 -5.07
N ILE A 98 -2.64 -3.66 -4.65
CA ILE A 98 -3.69 -3.33 -3.68
C ILE A 98 -3.08 -2.83 -2.36
N CYS A 99 -1.96 -3.42 -1.93
CA CYS A 99 -1.26 -2.98 -0.72
C CYS A 99 -0.70 -1.57 -0.85
N ASN A 100 -0.18 -1.19 -2.02
CA ASN A 100 0.34 0.16 -2.28
C ASN A 100 -0.79 1.21 -2.24
N GLU A 101 -1.92 0.95 -2.90
CA GLU A 101 -3.08 1.85 -2.88
C GLU A 101 -3.60 2.08 -1.44
N ARG A 102 -3.68 1.00 -0.65
CA ARG A 102 -4.03 1.10 0.77
C ARG A 102 -3.00 1.89 1.55
N GLU A 103 -1.71 1.69 1.28
CA GLU A 103 -0.63 2.45 1.92
C GLU A 103 -0.84 3.94 1.74
N GLU A 104 -1.05 4.41 0.51
CA GLU A 104 -1.23 5.83 0.16
C GLU A 104 -2.39 6.45 0.95
N ALA A 105 -3.54 5.77 0.99
CA ALA A 105 -4.68 6.22 1.77
C ALA A 105 -4.35 6.35 3.27
N TRP A 106 -3.58 5.40 3.82
CA TRP A 106 -3.14 5.48 5.22
C TRP A 106 -2.08 6.57 5.44
N ARG A 107 -1.14 6.77 4.52
CA ARG A 107 -0.15 7.86 4.62
C ARG A 107 -0.83 9.21 4.78
N LEU A 108 -1.86 9.48 3.96
CA LEU A 108 -2.66 10.70 4.08
C LEU A 108 -3.32 10.82 5.47
N ARG A 109 -3.91 9.74 5.99
CA ARG A 109 -4.51 9.75 7.34
C ARG A 109 -3.47 10.07 8.42
N PHE A 110 -2.30 9.45 8.34
CA PHE A 110 -1.19 9.76 9.26
C PHE A 110 -0.68 11.19 9.09
N TYR A 111 -0.60 11.70 7.86
CA TYR A 111 -0.21 13.08 7.60
C TYR A 111 -1.18 14.06 8.28
N LEU A 112 -2.49 13.90 8.04
CA LEU A 112 -3.51 14.79 8.57
C LEU A 112 -3.56 14.78 10.10
N ILE A 113 -3.39 13.62 10.75
CA ILE A 113 -3.42 13.57 12.21
C ILE A 113 -2.15 14.14 12.85
N LEU A 114 -1.03 14.18 12.11
CA LEU A 114 0.23 14.74 12.59
C LEU A 114 0.37 16.24 12.27
N GLU A 115 -0.33 16.76 11.26
CA GLU A 115 -0.26 18.17 10.84
C GLU A 115 -0.36 19.17 11.99
N PRO A 116 -1.26 19.03 12.99
CA PRO A 116 -1.33 20.02 14.08
C PRO A 116 -0.09 20.03 14.98
N LEU A 117 0.73 18.97 14.98
CA LEU A 117 1.95 18.89 15.77
C LEU A 117 3.07 19.79 15.23
N GLU A 118 3.05 20.14 13.94
CA GLU A 118 4.07 21.02 13.34
C GLU A 118 4.17 22.38 14.05
N LYS A 119 3.06 22.84 14.63
CA LYS A 119 2.96 24.12 15.32
C LYS A 119 3.09 24.00 16.84
N ARG A 120 3.23 22.77 17.38
CA ARG A 120 3.27 22.51 18.83
C ARG A 120 4.71 22.37 19.31
N TYR A 121 5.32 23.50 19.64
CA TYR A 121 6.65 23.56 20.24
C TYR A 121 6.75 22.66 21.48
N GLY A 122 7.84 21.90 21.59
CA GLY A 122 8.12 21.01 22.71
C GLY A 122 7.27 19.75 22.80
N TYR A 123 6.46 19.43 21.77
CA TYR A 123 5.67 18.19 21.79
C TYR A 123 6.52 16.91 21.90
N PHE A 124 7.71 16.90 21.33
CA PHE A 124 8.64 15.76 21.42
C PHE A 124 9.64 15.89 22.58
N ASP A 125 9.61 17.00 23.31
CA ASP A 125 10.50 17.21 24.43
C ASP A 125 10.01 16.39 25.63
N PRO A 126 10.92 15.82 26.42
CA PRO A 126 10.55 15.19 27.68
C PRO A 126 9.90 16.25 28.58
N PRO A 127 8.81 15.92 29.31
CA PRO A 127 8.20 16.86 30.24
C PRO A 127 9.20 17.33 31.29
N GLU A 128 9.14 18.60 31.67
CA GLU A 128 10.00 19.17 32.72
C GLU A 128 9.74 18.49 34.07
N GLY A 129 10.83 18.06 34.74
CA GLY A 129 10.75 17.28 35.97
C GLY A 129 10.80 15.78 35.71
N ASP A 130 11.99 15.21 35.93
CA ASP A 130 12.32 13.81 35.69
C ASP A 130 11.32 12.85 36.38
N SER A 131 10.53 12.10 35.59
CA SER A 131 9.95 10.78 35.95
C SER A 131 8.86 10.27 35.00
N ASP A 132 8.21 11.10 34.17
CA ASP A 132 7.13 10.59 33.31
C ASP A 132 7.65 9.96 32.00
N LEU A 133 8.33 8.81 32.18
CA LEU A 133 8.74 7.94 31.09
C LEU A 133 7.57 7.51 30.20
N GLN A 134 6.33 7.54 30.70
CA GLN A 134 5.16 7.20 29.88
C GLN A 134 4.81 8.29 28.88
N ARG A 135 5.22 9.53 29.13
CA ARG A 135 5.03 10.66 28.21
C ARG A 135 6.23 10.94 27.31
N THR A 136 7.40 10.40 27.65
CA THR A 136 8.61 10.59 26.84
C THR A 136 8.53 9.76 25.54
N ILE A 137 8.26 10.41 24.42
CA ILE A 137 8.22 9.76 23.10
C ILE A 137 9.63 9.31 22.71
N VAL A 138 9.76 8.04 22.30
CA VAL A 138 11.05 7.53 21.82
C VAL A 138 11.33 8.11 20.42
N PRO A 139 12.48 8.77 20.17
CA PRO A 139 12.77 9.40 18.88
C PRO A 139 12.64 8.45 17.68
N LYS A 140 13.08 7.20 17.85
CA LYS A 140 12.96 6.17 16.82
C LYS A 140 11.51 5.86 16.44
N SER A 141 10.57 5.85 17.39
CA SER A 141 9.15 5.66 17.07
C SER A 141 8.58 6.85 16.34
N ALA A 142 8.92 8.07 16.76
CA ALA A 142 8.49 9.28 16.08
C ALA A 142 8.99 9.30 14.63
N ALA A 143 10.29 9.03 14.41
CA ALA A 143 10.88 8.99 13.08
C ALA A 143 10.20 7.96 12.15
N VAL A 144 9.84 6.78 12.66
CA VAL A 144 9.14 5.76 11.85
C VAL A 144 7.76 6.23 11.41
N VAL A 145 7.00 6.83 12.33
CA VAL A 145 5.63 7.31 12.08
C VAL A 145 5.65 8.52 11.14
N ILE A 146 6.52 9.49 11.39
CA ILE A 146 6.67 10.70 10.55
C ILE A 146 7.17 10.32 9.15
N ALA A 147 8.18 9.47 9.03
CA ALA A 147 8.65 9.02 7.71
C ALA A 147 7.60 8.18 6.95
N PHE A 148 6.65 7.57 7.67
CA PHE A 148 5.52 6.89 7.03
C PHE A 148 4.44 7.87 6.55
N SER A 149 4.21 9.00 7.22
CA SER A 149 3.20 9.97 6.77
C SER A 149 3.60 10.73 5.51
N GLN A 150 4.89 10.86 5.25
CA GLN A 150 5.42 11.60 4.09
C GLN A 150 5.29 10.80 2.79
N TRP A 151 5.20 11.51 1.66
CA TRP A 151 5.28 10.87 0.34
C TRP A 151 6.72 10.37 0.09
N PRO A 152 6.93 9.10 -0.30
CA PRO A 152 8.29 8.61 -0.56
C PRO A 152 8.87 9.20 -1.83
N ASP A 153 10.09 9.77 -1.76
CA ASP A 153 10.79 10.31 -2.94
C ASP A 153 11.03 9.25 -4.04
N SER A 154 11.11 7.97 -3.65
CA SER A 154 11.30 6.85 -4.56
C SER A 154 10.03 6.43 -5.32
N VAL A 155 8.87 6.95 -4.93
CA VAL A 155 7.58 6.58 -5.53
C VAL A 155 7.16 7.68 -6.49
N LYS A 156 7.07 7.34 -7.77
CA LYS A 156 6.56 8.23 -8.81
C LYS A 156 5.06 8.45 -8.55
N ASP A 157 4.67 9.71 -8.47
CA ASP A 157 3.25 10.09 -8.38
C ASP A 157 2.51 9.64 -9.64
N PRO A 158 1.44 8.82 -9.53
CA PRO A 158 0.62 8.40 -10.67
C PRO A 158 0.02 9.57 -11.45
N LEU A 159 -0.20 10.74 -10.82
CA LEU A 159 -0.67 11.94 -11.50
C LEU A 159 0.33 12.45 -12.55
N ASN A 160 1.62 12.09 -12.43
CA ASN A 160 2.62 12.42 -13.44
C ASN A 160 2.53 11.53 -14.69
N GLU A 161 1.71 10.48 -14.70
CA GLU A 161 1.53 9.59 -15.86
C GLU A 161 0.45 10.08 -16.82
N PHE A 162 -0.47 10.90 -16.33
CA PHE A 162 -1.62 11.39 -17.08
C PHE A 162 -1.56 12.92 -17.21
N PRO A 163 -1.08 13.45 -18.34
CA PRO A 163 -1.10 14.88 -18.62
C PRO A 163 -2.50 15.46 -18.43
N ILE A 164 -2.58 16.64 -17.82
CA ILE A 164 -3.84 17.30 -17.51
C ILE A 164 -4.70 17.54 -18.76
N GLU A 165 -4.09 17.75 -19.92
CA GLU A 165 -4.76 17.90 -21.22
C GLU A 165 -5.52 16.63 -21.62
N GLN A 166 -4.93 15.46 -21.37
CA GLN A 166 -5.58 14.17 -21.66
C GLN A 166 -6.79 13.99 -20.75
N ILE A 167 -6.64 14.28 -19.44
CA ILE A 167 -7.73 14.18 -18.46
C ILE A 167 -8.89 15.13 -18.79
N VAL A 168 -8.58 16.35 -19.22
CA VAL A 168 -9.60 17.33 -19.63
C VAL A 168 -10.28 16.92 -20.94
N ALA A 169 -9.52 16.38 -21.90
CA ALA A 169 -10.03 15.98 -23.21
C ALA A 169 -10.87 14.68 -23.19
N GLU A 170 -10.64 13.78 -22.22
CA GLU A 170 -11.42 12.55 -22.04
C GLU A 170 -12.92 12.79 -21.83
N ARG A 171 -13.30 13.99 -21.39
CA ARG A 171 -14.71 14.37 -21.25
C ARG A 171 -15.07 15.42 -22.28
N GLU A 172 -15.91 15.05 -23.24
CA GLU A 172 -16.49 15.97 -24.24
C GLU A 172 -17.16 17.21 -23.61
N SER A 173 -17.56 17.13 -22.34
CA SER A 173 -18.16 18.23 -21.56
C SER A 173 -17.42 18.49 -20.24
N PHE A 174 -16.09 18.57 -20.26
CA PHE A 174 -15.35 19.04 -19.08
C PHE A 174 -15.76 20.48 -18.74
N VAL A 175 -16.55 20.65 -17.68
CA VAL A 175 -16.95 21.97 -17.18
C VAL A 175 -16.05 22.35 -16.02
N PHE A 176 -15.34 23.47 -16.17
CA PHE A 176 -14.59 24.08 -15.08
C PHE A 176 -15.56 24.63 -14.02
N ARG A 177 -15.87 23.80 -13.02
CA ARG A 177 -16.74 24.19 -11.89
C ARG A 177 -16.09 25.24 -10.97
N PHE A 178 -14.76 25.29 -10.95
CA PHE A 178 -13.99 26.14 -10.04
C PHE A 178 -13.20 27.18 -10.85
N PRO A 179 -13.62 28.46 -10.87
CA PRO A 179 -12.98 29.49 -11.71
C PRO A 179 -11.49 29.71 -11.39
N ALA A 180 -11.08 29.47 -10.15
CA ALA A 180 -9.66 29.55 -9.78
C ALA A 180 -8.82 28.47 -10.47
N PHE A 181 -9.36 27.25 -10.55
CA PHE A 181 -8.71 26.14 -11.25
C PHE A 181 -8.65 26.37 -12.76
N GLU A 182 -9.73 26.89 -13.37
CA GLU A 182 -9.76 27.25 -14.78
C GLU A 182 -8.62 28.21 -15.16
N ARG A 183 -8.47 29.29 -14.37
CA ARG A 183 -7.38 30.25 -14.58
C ARG A 183 -6.01 29.60 -14.48
N GLN A 184 -5.80 28.72 -13.50
CA GLN A 184 -4.53 28.03 -13.31
C GLN A 184 -4.22 27.08 -14.47
N TYR A 185 -5.20 26.31 -14.91
CA TYR A 185 -5.07 25.39 -16.05
C TYR A 185 -4.73 26.14 -17.34
N LEU A 186 -5.48 27.21 -17.66
CA LEU A 186 -5.23 28.00 -18.86
C LEU A 186 -3.85 28.69 -18.82
N ALA A 187 -3.42 29.17 -17.65
CA ALA A 187 -2.09 29.75 -17.48
C ALA A 187 -0.97 28.71 -17.70
N ALA A 188 -1.12 27.50 -17.13
CA ALA A 188 -0.16 26.41 -17.32
C ALA A 188 -0.06 26.00 -18.81
N LYS A 189 -1.21 25.83 -19.47
CA LYS A 189 -1.29 25.48 -20.89
C LYS A 189 -0.63 26.52 -21.79
N ASN A 190 -0.86 27.81 -21.54
CA ASN A 190 -0.24 28.89 -22.33
C ASN A 190 1.28 28.91 -22.16
N ALA A 191 1.78 28.75 -20.92
CA ALA A 191 3.21 28.70 -20.64
C ALA A 191 3.92 27.51 -21.30
N GLU A 192 3.23 26.39 -21.49
CA GLU A 192 3.78 25.21 -22.17
C GLU A 192 3.84 25.41 -23.70
N ASN A 193 2.81 26.03 -24.30
CA ASN A 193 2.82 26.40 -25.71
C ASN A 193 3.94 27.39 -26.05
N GLU A 194 4.22 28.35 -25.17
CA GLU A 194 5.32 29.32 -25.32
C GLU A 194 6.70 28.68 -25.25
N ARG A 195 6.86 27.56 -24.55
CA ARG A 195 8.15 26.81 -24.48
C ARG A 195 8.41 25.95 -25.72
N GLN A 196 7.37 25.66 -26.50
CA GLN A 196 7.44 24.79 -27.68
C GLN A 196 7.48 25.59 -29.00
N ALA A 197 7.27 26.90 -28.95
CA ALA A 197 7.36 27.84 -30.09
C ALA A 197 8.75 28.46 -30.22
#